data_AF-A0A1U8D503-F1
#
_entry.id   AF-A0A1U8D503-F1
#
_cell.length_a   1.000
_cell.length_b   1.000
_cell.length_c   1.000
_cell.angle_alpha   90.00
_cell.angle_beta   90.00
_cell.angle_gamma   90.00
#
_symmetry.space_group_name_H-M   'P 1'
#
loop_
_entity.id
_entity.type
_entity.pdbx_description
1 polymer ?
#
loop_
_entity_poly.entity_id
_entity_poly.type
_entity_poly.pdbx_seq_one_letter_code
_entity_poly.pdbx_strand_id
1 'polypeptide(L)'
;MNTLLANGEVPGLFEGDEYATLMTQCKEGAQKEGLMLDSHEELYKWFTSQVIRNLHVVFTMNPSSEGLKDRAATSPALFNRCVLNWFGDWSTEALYQVGKEFTSKMDLEKPNYIVPDYMPVVYDKLPQPPTHREAIVNSCVFVHQTLHQVGKSFAGSRS
;
A
#
# COMPACT_ATOMS: atom_id res chain seq x y z
N MET A 1 5.63 -10.94 15.38
CA MET A 1 4.82 -10.55 14.20
C MET A 1 4.35 -11.77 13.40
N ASN A 2 5.23 -12.70 13.01
CA ASN A 2 4.82 -13.91 12.29
C ASN A 2 3.74 -14.73 13.05
N THR A 3 3.92 -14.94 14.35
CA THR A 3 2.93 -15.62 15.23
C THR A 3 1.63 -14.84 15.36
N LEU A 4 1.71 -13.52 15.54
CA LEU A 4 0.54 -12.63 15.61
C LEU A 4 -0.30 -12.68 14.34
N LEU A 5 0.32 -12.62 13.16
CA LEU A 5 -0.38 -12.73 11.88
C LEU A 5 -0.92 -14.14 11.62
N ALA A 6 -0.23 -15.17 12.12
CA ALA A 6 -0.64 -16.56 11.93
C ALA A 6 -1.83 -16.96 12.80
N ASN A 7 -1.83 -16.53 14.06
CA ASN A 7 -2.69 -17.07 15.12
C ASN A 7 -3.49 -16.00 15.87
N GLY A 8 -3.25 -14.71 15.62
CA GLY A 8 -3.88 -13.63 16.39
C GLY A 8 -3.28 -13.40 17.78
N GLU A 9 -2.20 -14.09 18.12
CA GLU A 9 -1.56 -14.03 19.44
C GLU A 9 -0.04 -14.21 19.35
N VAL A 10 0.65 -13.83 20.42
CA VAL A 10 2.08 -14.04 20.60
C VAL A 10 2.27 -14.81 21.91
N PRO A 11 2.67 -16.09 21.85
CA PRO A 11 2.96 -16.86 23.06
C PRO A 11 4.03 -16.18 23.92
N GLY A 12 3.80 -16.13 25.24
CA GLY A 12 4.70 -15.46 26.18
C GLY A 12 4.69 -13.93 26.11
N LEU A 13 3.76 -13.31 25.37
CA LEU A 13 3.63 -11.86 25.35
C LEU A 13 3.03 -11.30 26.65
N PHE A 14 2.12 -12.05 27.27
CA PHE A 14 1.48 -11.68 28.53
C PHE A 14 1.80 -12.75 29.58
N GLU A 15 2.47 -12.35 30.66
CA GLU A 15 2.89 -13.25 31.74
C GLU A 15 2.68 -12.58 33.12
N GLY A 16 2.59 -13.39 34.18
CA GLY A 16 2.47 -12.89 35.55
C GLY A 16 1.29 -11.92 35.75
N ASP A 17 1.59 -10.73 36.29
CA ASP A 17 0.59 -9.71 36.62
C ASP A 17 -0.11 -9.12 35.37
N GLU A 18 0.59 -9.07 34.23
CA GLU A 18 0.01 -8.59 32.97
C GLU A 18 -1.05 -9.56 32.46
N TYR A 19 -0.82 -10.87 32.60
CA TYR A 19 -1.80 -11.89 32.23
C TYR A 19 -3.05 -11.82 33.13
N ALA A 20 -2.89 -11.67 34.44
CA ALA A 20 -4.01 -11.52 35.37
C ALA A 20 -4.85 -10.26 35.06
N THR A 21 -4.18 -9.16 34.70
CA THR A 21 -4.82 -7.91 34.27
C THR A 21 -5.60 -8.11 32.97
N LEU A 22 -4.99 -8.76 31.97
CA LEU A 22 -5.64 -9.10 30.71
C LEU A 22 -6.91 -9.92 30.93
N MET A 23 -6.85 -10.96 31.77
CA MET A 23 -8.01 -11.84 32.05
C MET A 23 -9.16 -11.09 32.71
N THR A 24 -8.85 -10.16 33.60
CA THR A 24 -9.87 -9.29 34.22
C THR A 24 -10.57 -8.44 33.17
N GLN A 25 -9.81 -7.78 32.29
CA GLN A 25 -10.36 -6.97 31.20
C GLN A 25 -11.16 -7.80 30.18
N CYS A 26 -10.68 -9.01 29.86
CA CYS A 26 -11.38 -9.91 28.95
C CYS A 26 -12.72 -10.36 29.53
N LYS A 27 -12.77 -10.65 30.83
CA LYS A 27 -14.01 -11.04 31.51
C LYS A 27 -15.04 -9.92 31.47
N GLU A 28 -14.63 -8.69 31.77
CA GLU A 28 -15.50 -7.53 31.67
C GLU A 28 -15.98 -7.29 30.22
N GLY A 29 -15.10 -7.47 29.24
CA GLY A 29 -15.43 -7.35 27.82
C GLY A 29 -16.45 -8.40 27.36
N ALA A 30 -16.22 -9.67 27.69
CA ALA A 30 -17.12 -10.77 27.35
C ALA A 30 -18.51 -10.58 27.99
N GLN A 31 -18.57 -10.12 29.24
CA GLN A 31 -19.83 -9.82 29.92
C GLN A 31 -20.62 -8.70 29.23
N LYS A 32 -19.94 -7.67 28.71
CA LYS A 32 -20.59 -6.60 27.92
C LYS A 32 -21.18 -7.12 26.61
N GLU A 33 -20.59 -8.16 26.03
CA GLU A 33 -21.13 -8.87 24.85
C GLU A 33 -22.20 -9.91 25.22
N GLY A 34 -22.54 -10.06 26.51
CA GLY A 34 -23.53 -11.04 26.99
C GLY A 34 -23.03 -12.47 27.04
N LEU A 35 -21.71 -12.70 26.95
CA LEU A 35 -21.09 -14.01 27.04
C LEU A 35 -20.74 -14.33 28.50
N MET A 36 -21.08 -15.54 28.94
CA MET A 36 -20.70 -16.07 30.25
C MET A 36 -19.50 -17.00 30.07
N LEU A 37 -18.30 -16.47 30.24
CA LEU A 37 -17.04 -17.21 30.16
C LEU A 37 -16.40 -17.26 31.54
N ASP A 38 -16.18 -18.47 32.06
CA ASP A 38 -15.75 -18.68 33.45
C ASP A 38 -14.30 -19.18 33.55
N SER A 39 -13.80 -19.86 32.52
CA SER A 39 -12.42 -20.33 32.49
C SER A 39 -11.47 -19.31 31.84
N HIS A 40 -10.22 -19.28 32.31
CA HIS A 40 -9.17 -18.44 31.70
C HIS A 40 -8.89 -18.87 30.25
N GLU A 41 -9.04 -20.16 29.94
CA GLU A 41 -8.86 -20.68 28.58
C GLU A 41 -9.92 -20.15 27.62
N GLU A 42 -11.20 -20.13 28.03
CA GLU A 42 -12.29 -19.58 27.22
C GLU A 42 -12.14 -18.06 27.03
N LEU A 43 -11.77 -17.34 28.09
CA LEU A 43 -11.52 -15.89 28.01
C LEU A 43 -10.37 -15.57 27.06
N TYR A 44 -9.29 -16.34 27.12
CA TYR A 44 -8.14 -16.13 26.23
C TYR A 44 -8.49 -16.48 24.78
N LYS A 45 -9.23 -17.56 24.52
CA LYS A 45 -9.76 -17.87 23.18
C LYS A 45 -10.67 -16.77 22.64
N TRP A 46 -11.56 -16.23 23.47
CA TRP A 46 -12.41 -15.10 23.10
C TRP A 46 -11.55 -13.88 22.77
N PHE A 47 -10.57 -13.54 23.60
CA PHE A 47 -9.63 -12.45 23.36
C PHE A 47 -8.89 -12.60 22.01
N THR A 48 -8.30 -13.77 21.75
CA THR A 48 -7.62 -14.04 20.48
C THR A 48 -8.58 -13.90 19.29
N SER A 49 -9.84 -14.32 19.43
CA SER A 49 -10.86 -14.11 18.40
C SER A 49 -11.16 -12.62 18.14
N GLN A 50 -11.16 -11.80 19.20
CA GLN A 50 -11.34 -10.35 19.09
C GLN A 50 -10.13 -9.69 18.42
N VAL A 51 -8.92 -10.13 18.73
CA VAL A 51 -7.70 -9.63 18.05
C VAL A 51 -7.76 -9.94 16.56
N ILE A 52 -8.08 -11.18 16.17
CA ILE A 52 -8.17 -11.57 14.75
C ILE A 52 -9.21 -10.73 13.99
N ARG A 53 -10.33 -10.39 14.63
CA ARG A 53 -11.42 -9.63 14.01
C ARG A 53 -11.13 -8.13 13.89
N ASN A 54 -10.40 -7.57 14.85
CA ASN A 54 -10.29 -6.11 15.00
C ASN A 54 -8.89 -5.55 14.68
N LEU A 55 -7.84 -6.38 14.68
CA LEU A 55 -6.49 -5.96 14.36
C LEU A 55 -6.17 -6.18 12.88
N HIS A 56 -6.03 -5.07 12.15
CA HIS A 56 -5.60 -5.09 10.75
C HIS A 56 -4.17 -4.53 10.63
N VAL A 57 -3.22 -5.42 10.34
CA VAL A 57 -1.82 -5.03 10.16
C VAL A 57 -1.55 -4.77 8.67
N VAL A 58 -1.02 -3.58 8.36
CA VAL A 58 -0.65 -3.19 6.99
C VAL A 58 0.87 -3.06 6.90
N PHE A 59 1.47 -3.79 5.95
CA PHE A 59 2.88 -3.66 5.62
C PHE A 59 3.06 -2.94 4.30
N THR A 60 3.95 -1.96 4.27
CA THR A 60 4.40 -1.29 3.06
C THR A 60 5.87 -1.59 2.85
N MET A 61 6.21 -2.09 1.67
CA MET A 61 7.59 -2.41 1.30
C MET A 61 7.86 -1.96 -0.13
N ASN A 62 9.04 -1.37 -0.34
CA ASN A 62 9.49 -1.04 -1.68
C ASN A 62 9.97 -2.34 -2.35
N PRO A 63 9.48 -2.69 -3.56
CA PRO A 63 9.90 -3.90 -4.25
C PRO A 63 11.34 -3.80 -4.78
N SER A 64 12.33 -3.89 -3.88
CA SER A 64 13.68 -4.31 -4.28
C SER A 64 13.73 -5.84 -4.38
N SER A 65 14.33 -6.34 -5.45
CA SER A 65 14.37 -7.78 -5.78
C SER A 65 15.00 -8.65 -4.69
N GLU A 66 15.95 -8.12 -3.93
CA GLU A 66 16.61 -8.81 -2.82
C GLU A 66 15.77 -8.73 -1.53
N GLY A 67 15.24 -7.54 -1.20
CA GLY A 67 14.52 -7.33 0.05
C GLY A 67 13.23 -8.13 0.16
N LEU A 68 12.51 -8.36 -0.94
CA LEU A 68 11.25 -9.10 -0.89
C LEU A 68 11.44 -10.61 -0.61
N LYS A 69 12.48 -11.20 -1.19
CA LYS A 69 12.79 -12.64 -1.01
C LYS A 69 13.24 -12.93 0.41
N ASP A 70 14.12 -12.10 0.97
CA ASP A 70 14.62 -12.28 2.32
C ASP A 70 13.49 -12.16 3.35
N ARG A 71 12.57 -11.21 3.15
CA ARG A 71 11.39 -11.00 4.01
C ARG A 71 10.38 -12.14 3.90
N ALA A 72 10.24 -12.74 2.72
CA ALA A 72 9.43 -13.95 2.54
C ALA A 72 10.00 -15.14 3.31
N ALA A 73 11.32 -15.30 3.33
CA ALA A 73 11.99 -16.35 4.08
C ALA A 73 11.87 -16.14 5.60
N THR A 74 11.97 -14.90 6.10
CA THR A 74 11.94 -14.63 7.55
C THR A 74 10.54 -14.60 8.15
N SER A 75 9.49 -14.36 7.37
CA SER A 75 8.13 -14.24 7.91
C SER A 75 7.06 -14.78 6.95
N PRO A 76 6.86 -16.11 6.90
CA PRO A 76 5.89 -16.75 6.01
C PRO A 76 4.44 -16.27 6.16
N ALA A 77 4.02 -15.84 7.36
CA ALA A 77 2.66 -15.34 7.56
C ALA A 77 2.37 -14.04 6.79
N LEU A 78 3.39 -13.27 6.39
CA LEU A 78 3.21 -12.10 5.53
C LEU A 78 2.62 -12.48 4.17
N PHE A 79 2.95 -13.67 3.66
CA PHE A 79 2.51 -14.13 2.34
C PHE A 79 1.29 -15.05 2.44
N ASN A 80 1.18 -15.83 3.53
CA ASN A 80 0.10 -16.80 3.70
C ASN A 80 -1.15 -16.24 4.40
N ARG A 81 -1.04 -15.13 5.15
CA ARG A 81 -2.15 -14.56 5.95
C ARG A 81 -2.54 -13.15 5.55
N CYS A 82 -1.67 -12.41 4.86
CA CYS A 82 -2.01 -11.07 4.37
C CYS A 82 -2.46 -11.12 2.90
N VAL A 83 -3.31 -10.17 2.51
CA VAL A 83 -3.59 -9.91 1.11
C VAL A 83 -2.44 -9.10 0.53
N LEU A 84 -1.74 -9.68 -0.45
CA LEU A 84 -0.66 -8.98 -1.14
C LEU A 84 -1.26 -8.10 -2.23
N ASN A 85 -1.10 -6.79 -2.09
CA ASN A 85 -1.47 -5.82 -3.11
C ASN A 85 -0.21 -5.20 -3.72
N TRP A 86 0.00 -5.43 -5.02
CA TRP A 86 1.13 -4.87 -5.75
C TRP A 86 0.75 -3.53 -6.38
N PHE A 87 1.12 -2.43 -5.72
CA PHE A 87 0.91 -1.08 -6.26
C PHE A 87 1.86 -0.78 -7.42
N GLY A 88 3.09 -1.27 -7.36
CA GLY A 88 4.12 -1.03 -8.37
C GLY A 88 4.45 0.46 -8.56
N ASP A 89 5.07 0.76 -9.70
CA ASP A 89 5.26 2.13 -10.18
C ASP A 89 3.93 2.69 -10.71
N TRP A 90 3.78 4.02 -10.70
CA TRP A 90 2.61 4.66 -11.28
C TRP A 90 2.52 4.41 -12.78
N SER A 91 1.32 4.07 -13.25
CA SER A 91 1.04 3.98 -14.69
C SER A 91 1.10 5.36 -15.35
N THR A 92 1.26 5.37 -16.68
CA THR A 92 1.16 6.61 -17.48
C THR A 92 -0.17 7.31 -17.27
N GLU A 93 -1.25 6.56 -17.15
CA GLU A 93 -2.58 7.07 -16.83
C GLU A 93 -2.62 7.76 -15.46
N ALA A 94 -2.07 7.14 -14.42
CA ALA A 94 -2.01 7.73 -13.09
C ALA A 94 -1.19 9.03 -13.09
N LEU A 95 0.00 9.03 -13.73
CA LEU A 95 0.83 10.21 -13.89
C LEU A 95 0.10 11.33 -14.64
N TYR A 96 -0.61 10.99 -15.71
CA TYR A 96 -1.38 11.93 -16.50
C TYR A 96 -2.53 12.54 -15.69
N GLN A 97 -3.33 11.73 -14.99
CA GLN A 97 -4.46 12.21 -14.18
C GLN A 97 -3.98 13.13 -13.05
N VAL A 98 -2.89 12.77 -12.37
CA VAL A 98 -2.29 13.61 -11.34
C VAL A 98 -1.79 14.92 -11.93
N GLY A 99 -1.09 14.89 -13.07
CA GLY A 99 -0.66 16.11 -13.77
C GLY A 99 -1.84 16.99 -14.21
N LYS A 100 -2.93 16.39 -14.69
CA LYS A 100 -4.16 17.10 -15.07
C LYS A 100 -4.82 17.77 -13.87
N GLU A 101 -4.92 17.07 -12.74
CA GLU A 101 -5.50 17.62 -11.51
C GLU A 101 -4.66 18.79 -10.97
N PHE A 102 -3.33 18.64 -10.89
CA PHE A 102 -2.43 19.70 -10.44
C PHE A 102 -2.44 20.92 -11.35
N THR A 103 -2.55 20.71 -12.66
CA THR A 103 -2.59 21.83 -13.61
C THR A 103 -3.95 22.50 -13.67
N SER A 104 -5.06 21.86 -13.26
CA SER A 104 -6.43 22.38 -13.40
C SER A 104 -6.64 23.81 -12.89
N LYS A 105 -5.93 24.20 -11.82
CA LYS A 105 -6.02 25.53 -11.18
C LYS A 105 -5.06 26.56 -11.77
N MET A 106 -4.21 26.15 -12.71
CA MET A 106 -3.29 27.03 -13.42
C MET A 106 -3.93 27.54 -14.70
N ASP A 107 -3.68 28.81 -15.01
CA ASP A 107 -4.07 29.39 -16.29
C ASP A 107 -3.12 28.90 -17.39
N LEU A 108 -3.53 27.83 -18.06
CA LEU A 108 -2.81 27.19 -19.17
C LEU A 108 -3.69 27.10 -20.43
N GLU A 109 -4.83 27.79 -20.46
CA GLU A 109 -5.70 27.77 -21.63
C GLU A 109 -5.13 28.67 -22.72
N LYS A 110 -4.91 28.10 -23.91
CA LYS A 110 -4.52 28.86 -25.10
C LYS A 110 -5.46 28.50 -26.24
N PRO A 111 -6.49 29.32 -26.51
CA PRO A 111 -7.46 29.06 -27.58
C PRO A 111 -6.83 28.92 -28.96
N ASN A 112 -5.71 29.62 -29.21
CA ASN A 112 -4.98 29.59 -30.47
C ASN A 112 -3.81 28.59 -30.46
N TYR A 113 -3.89 27.55 -29.62
CA TYR A 113 -2.89 26.49 -29.59
C TYR A 113 -2.96 25.65 -30.87
N ILE A 114 -1.81 25.51 -31.54
CA ILE A 114 -1.65 24.70 -32.73
C ILE A 114 -0.92 23.42 -32.32
N VAL A 115 -1.54 22.27 -32.57
CA VAL A 115 -0.92 20.97 -32.35
C VAL A 115 0.21 20.80 -33.39
N PRO A 116 1.45 20.51 -32.98
CA PRO A 116 2.54 20.25 -33.92
C PRO A 116 2.27 19.02 -34.80
N ASP A 117 2.85 18.98 -36.00
CA ASP A 117 2.77 17.84 -36.93
C ASP A 117 3.24 16.52 -36.29
N TYR A 118 4.18 16.62 -35.35
CA TYR A 118 4.67 15.50 -34.56
C TYR A 118 4.70 15.86 -33.08
N MET A 119 3.99 15.08 -32.28
CA MET A 119 4.04 15.12 -30.82
C MET A 119 4.19 13.69 -30.27
N PRO A 120 5.19 13.40 -29.42
CA PRO A 120 5.30 12.10 -28.76
C PRO A 120 4.15 11.94 -27.75
N VAL A 121 3.27 10.97 -27.99
CA VAL A 121 2.16 10.65 -27.09
C VAL A 121 2.59 9.52 -26.16
N VAL A 122 2.62 9.82 -24.86
CA VAL A 122 3.00 8.85 -23.81
C VAL A 122 1.78 8.29 -23.10
N TYR A 123 0.74 9.12 -22.97
CA TYR A 123 -0.56 8.67 -22.51
C TYR A 123 -1.40 8.19 -23.71
N ASP A 124 -1.65 6.89 -23.77
CA ASP A 124 -2.34 6.19 -24.86
C ASP A 124 -3.76 6.69 -25.13
N LYS A 125 -4.46 7.18 -24.09
CA LYS A 125 -5.83 7.70 -24.19
C LYS A 125 -5.90 9.23 -24.26
N LEU A 126 -4.82 9.89 -24.71
CA LEU A 126 -4.81 11.34 -24.88
C LEU A 126 -5.85 11.77 -25.94
N PRO A 127 -6.75 12.72 -25.65
CA PRO A 127 -7.68 13.27 -26.64
C PRO A 127 -6.94 13.88 -27.84
N GLN A 128 -7.48 13.68 -29.04
CA GLN A 128 -6.92 14.19 -30.30
C GLN A 128 -8.00 15.00 -31.04
N PRO A 129 -7.78 16.29 -31.36
CA PRO A 129 -6.59 17.07 -31.04
C PRO A 129 -6.53 17.44 -29.54
N PRO A 130 -5.33 17.44 -28.91
CA PRO A 130 -5.20 17.83 -27.51
C PRO A 130 -5.32 19.34 -27.34
N THR A 131 -5.88 19.75 -26.20
CA THR A 131 -5.80 21.15 -25.74
C THR A 131 -4.37 21.52 -25.32
N HIS A 132 -4.08 22.82 -25.18
CA HIS A 132 -2.75 23.27 -24.73
C HIS A 132 -2.36 22.65 -23.39
N ARG A 133 -3.31 22.57 -22.45
CA ARG A 133 -3.11 21.95 -21.14
C ARG A 133 -2.78 20.46 -21.26
N GLU A 134 -3.51 19.73 -22.07
CA GLU A 134 -3.28 18.28 -22.26
C GLU A 134 -1.92 17.99 -22.91
N ALA A 135 -1.49 18.84 -23.85
CA ALA A 135 -0.14 18.78 -24.42
C ALA A 135 0.96 19.02 -23.37
N ILE A 136 0.77 19.98 -22.46
CA ILE A 136 1.70 20.24 -21.34
C ILE A 136 1.74 19.02 -20.42
N VAL A 137 0.59 18.51 -20.00
CA VAL A 137 0.50 17.35 -19.09
C VAL A 137 1.16 16.12 -19.72
N ASN A 138 0.89 15.81 -20.99
CA ASN A 138 1.55 14.72 -21.71
C ASN A 138 3.07 14.91 -21.76
N SER A 139 3.55 16.15 -21.94
CA SER A 139 4.97 16.48 -21.92
C SER A 139 5.60 16.25 -20.53
N CYS A 140 4.91 16.57 -19.44
CA CYS A 140 5.37 16.26 -18.08
C CYS A 140 5.53 14.74 -17.85
N VAL A 141 4.57 13.93 -18.33
CA VAL A 141 4.65 12.48 -18.25
C VAL A 141 5.82 11.95 -19.08
N PHE A 142 6.06 12.51 -20.28
CA PHE A 142 7.23 12.17 -21.10
C PHE A 142 8.54 12.47 -20.39
N VAL A 143 8.70 13.66 -19.81
CA VAL A 143 9.90 14.01 -19.02
C VAL A 143 10.11 13.02 -17.87
N HIS A 144 9.06 12.68 -17.13
CA HIS A 144 9.15 11.70 -16.05
C HIS A 144 9.65 10.32 -16.54
N GLN A 145 9.10 9.81 -17.64
CA GLN A 145 9.52 8.53 -18.19
C GLN A 145 10.97 8.53 -18.69
N THR A 146 11.39 9.59 -19.37
CA THR A 146 12.78 9.70 -19.85
C THR A 146 13.78 9.66 -18.70
N LEU A 147 13.48 10.34 -17.59
CA LEU A 147 14.30 10.27 -16.38
C LEU A 147 14.33 8.86 -15.78
N HIS A 148 13.20 8.15 -15.75
CA HIS A 148 13.14 6.76 -15.26
C HIS A 148 13.99 5.82 -16.13
N GLN A 149 13.90 5.96 -17.45
CA GLN A 149 14.68 5.16 -18.41
C GLN A 149 16.17 5.42 -18.27
N VAL A 150 16.56 6.69 -18.16
CA VAL A 150 17.95 7.10 -17.95
C VAL A 150 18.47 6.58 -16.61
N GLY A 151 17.68 6.69 -15.53
CA GLY A 151 18.04 6.16 -14.22
C GLY A 151 18.31 4.66 -14.23
N LYS A 152 17.48 3.87 -14.94
CA LYS A 152 17.72 2.44 -15.14
C LYS A 152 18.99 2.16 -15.92
N SER A 153 19.27 2.93 -16.97
CA SER A 153 20.50 2.79 -17.76
C SER A 153 21.76 3.05 -16.92
N PHE A 154 21.74 4.06 -16.04
CA PHE A 154 22.87 4.37 -15.15
C PHE A 154 23.07 3.34 -14.05
N ALA A 155 21.98 2.73 -13.55
CA ALA A 155 22.06 1.65 -12.58
C ALA A 155 22.63 0.37 -13.20
N GLY A 156 22.23 0.04 -14.44
CA GLY A 156 22.72 -1.13 -15.16
C GLY A 156 24.17 -1.04 -15.66
N SER A 157 24.76 0.16 -15.71
CA SER A 157 26.18 0.34 -16.07
C SER A 157 27.15 0.21 -14.88
N ARG A 158 26.63 -0.02 -13.65
CA ARG A 158 27.43 -0.15 -12.42
C ARG A 158 27.47 -1.58 -11.86
N SER A 159 26.88 -2.55 -12.56
CA SER A 159 26.92 -3.99 -12.23
C SER A 159 27.85 -4.74 -13.16
#